data_AF-A0A0F4YIC4-F1
#
_entry.id   AF-A0A0F4YIC4-F1
#
_cell.length_a   1.000
_cell.length_b   1.000
_cell.length_c   1.000
_cell.angle_alpha   90.00
_cell.angle_beta   90.00
_cell.angle_gamma   90.00
#
_symmetry.space_group_name_H-M   'P 1'
#
loop_
_entity.id
_entity.type
_entity.pdbx_description
1 polymer ?
#
loop_
_entity_poly.entity_id
_entity_poly.type
_entity_poly.pdbx_seq_one_letter_code
_entity_poly.pdbx_strand_id
1 'polypeptide(L)'
;MVNVKSLLFFAFAASAIAAPLEPIENLNATLVGTPAQLHAANDVIYYCRKSTDAAQTNNNGALIAQISKNKAMASAKWAGYGKTASGYPKRFYNNERLNFAKPCNMKGHDIYEFPIIIGQKTNFPKDSKKGAANPGPVRVYYDQHFNFCGIGVKPNDDNSGHPHLCTTS
;
A
#
# COMPACT_ATOMS: atom_id res chain seq x y z
N MET A 1 39.59 -59.79 -33.98
CA MET A 1 40.32 -58.88 -33.05
C MET A 1 39.30 -58.00 -32.37
N VAL A 2 39.25 -58.06 -31.04
CA VAL A 2 38.35 -57.27 -30.19
C VAL A 2 38.86 -55.82 -30.17
N ASN A 3 37.97 -54.83 -30.29
CA ASN A 3 38.17 -53.60 -29.54
C ASN A 3 36.83 -52.94 -29.19
N VAL A 4 36.53 -53.03 -27.89
CA VAL A 4 35.45 -52.38 -27.16
C VAL A 4 35.87 -50.94 -26.86
N LYS A 5 34.95 -49.97 -26.98
CA LYS A 5 34.89 -48.68 -26.25
C LYS A 5 33.91 -47.76 -26.99
N SER A 6 32.98 -47.01 -26.40
CA SER A 6 32.56 -46.84 -25.01
C SER A 6 31.28 -45.99 -25.10
N LEU A 7 30.11 -46.48 -24.67
CA LEU A 7 28.93 -45.64 -24.45
C LEU A 7 29.11 -44.94 -23.09
N LEU A 8 29.08 -43.60 -23.09
CA LEU A 8 29.01 -42.80 -21.86
C LEU A 8 27.60 -42.22 -21.75
N PHE A 9 26.77 -42.87 -20.94
CA PHE A 9 25.54 -42.32 -20.39
C PHE A 9 25.88 -41.42 -19.21
N PHE A 10 25.51 -40.14 -19.28
CA PHE A 10 25.52 -39.26 -18.10
C PHE A 10 24.20 -39.44 -17.34
N ALA A 11 24.24 -40.17 -16.22
CA ALA A 11 23.17 -40.17 -15.24
C ALA A 11 23.41 -39.00 -14.26
N PHE A 12 22.51 -38.02 -14.25
CA PHE A 12 22.47 -37.02 -13.19
C PHE A 12 21.74 -37.62 -11.98
N ALA A 13 22.49 -37.91 -10.91
CA ALA A 13 21.91 -38.27 -9.62
C ALA A 13 21.37 -37.02 -8.93
N ALA A 14 20.05 -36.98 -8.69
CA ALA A 14 19.43 -35.98 -7.83
C ALA A 14 19.60 -36.41 -6.37
N SER A 15 20.46 -35.72 -5.64
CA SER A 15 20.60 -35.90 -4.20
C SER A 15 19.42 -35.22 -3.49
N ALA A 16 18.41 -36.00 -3.11
CA ALA A 16 17.37 -35.56 -2.19
C ALA A 16 17.98 -35.40 -0.79
N ILE A 17 18.09 -34.16 -0.33
CA ILE A 17 18.51 -33.85 1.04
C ILE A 17 17.25 -33.98 1.91
N ALA A 18 17.07 -35.15 2.53
CA ALA A 18 16.08 -35.32 3.58
C ALA A 18 16.53 -34.51 4.80
N ALA A 19 15.85 -33.40 5.09
CA ALA A 19 16.06 -32.67 6.33
C ALA A 19 15.53 -33.52 7.51
N PRO A 20 16.25 -33.58 8.63
CA PRO A 20 15.77 -34.28 9.83
C PRO A 20 14.54 -33.54 10.38
N LEU A 21 13.47 -34.29 10.65
CA LEU A 21 12.35 -33.83 11.47
C LEU A 21 12.79 -33.97 12.93
N GLU A 22 13.12 -32.86 13.57
CA GLU A 22 13.35 -32.85 15.02
C GLU A 22 12.02 -32.94 15.78
N PRO A 23 12.00 -33.55 16.97
CA PRO A 23 10.80 -33.67 17.78
C PRO A 23 10.36 -32.30 18.27
N ILE A 24 9.06 -31.99 18.15
CA ILE A 24 8.46 -30.81 18.75
C ILE A 24 8.35 -31.06 20.26
N GLU A 25 9.43 -30.76 20.98
CA GLU A 25 9.38 -30.62 22.43
C GLU A 25 9.01 -29.17 22.76
N ASN A 26 7.97 -29.04 23.58
CA ASN A 26 7.41 -27.81 24.13
C ASN A 26 8.46 -26.70 24.34
N LEU A 27 8.42 -25.68 23.47
CA LEU A 27 8.97 -24.37 23.78
C LEU A 27 7.86 -23.35 23.62
N ASN A 28 7.61 -22.61 24.69
CA ASN A 28 7.10 -21.24 24.66
C ASN A 28 7.97 -20.44 23.69
N ALA A 29 7.71 -20.57 22.38
CA ALA A 29 8.37 -19.83 21.33
C ALA A 29 7.90 -18.38 21.45
N THR A 30 8.59 -17.64 22.32
CA THR A 30 8.66 -16.19 22.25
C THR A 30 9.12 -15.88 20.84
N LEU A 31 8.15 -15.52 19.99
CA LEU A 31 8.38 -15.11 18.61
C LEU A 31 9.29 -13.88 18.63
N VAL A 32 10.60 -14.10 18.55
CA VAL A 32 11.56 -13.05 18.18
C VAL A 32 11.43 -12.86 16.67
N GLY A 33 10.25 -12.39 16.26
CA GLY A 33 10.06 -11.85 14.92
C GLY A 33 10.98 -10.65 14.77
N THR A 34 11.64 -10.54 13.62
CA THR A 34 12.35 -9.29 13.29
C THR A 34 11.40 -8.10 13.46
N PRO A 35 11.86 -6.89 13.81
CA PRO A 35 10.98 -5.73 13.97
C PRO A 35 10.07 -5.49 12.76
N ALA A 36 10.53 -5.83 11.55
CA ALA A 36 9.75 -5.78 10.31
C ALA A 36 8.59 -6.79 10.25
N GLN A 37 8.76 -8.01 10.78
CA GLN A 37 7.71 -9.03 10.85
C GLN A 37 6.71 -8.75 11.96
N LEU A 38 7.15 -8.20 13.10
CA LEU A 38 6.26 -7.82 14.20
C LEU A 38 5.36 -6.62 13.84
N HIS A 39 5.85 -5.69 12.99
CA HIS A 39 5.06 -4.58 12.46
C HIS A 39 4.04 -5.01 11.41
N ALA A 40 4.32 -6.07 10.63
CA ALA A 40 3.40 -6.58 9.62
C ALA A 40 2.19 -7.29 10.27
N ALA A 41 2.36 -7.90 11.44
CA ALA A 41 1.31 -8.62 12.16
C ALA A 41 0.17 -7.73 12.71
N ASN A 42 0.35 -6.40 12.74
CA ASN A 42 -0.64 -5.43 13.25
C ASN A 42 -0.99 -4.32 12.24
N ASP A 43 -0.68 -4.51 10.95
CA ASP A 43 -1.00 -3.49 9.95
C ASP A 43 -2.51 -3.43 9.70
N VAL A 44 -3.06 -2.22 9.70
CA VAL A 44 -4.48 -1.98 9.46
C VAL A 44 -4.71 -1.90 7.96
N ILE A 45 -5.54 -2.79 7.42
CA ILE A 45 -5.91 -2.79 6.01
C ILE A 45 -7.15 -1.92 5.81
N TYR A 46 -7.08 -1.02 4.83
CA TYR A 46 -8.20 -0.23 4.34
C TYR A 46 -8.70 -0.80 3.02
N TYR A 47 -10.01 -1.03 2.95
CA TYR A 47 -10.74 -1.47 1.78
C TYR A 47 -11.36 -0.25 1.11
N CYS A 48 -10.86 0.10 -0.06
CA CYS A 48 -11.40 1.18 -0.87
C CYS A 48 -12.38 0.60 -1.88
N ARG A 49 -13.63 1.04 -1.83
CA ARG A 49 -14.74 0.57 -2.66
C ARG A 49 -15.39 1.76 -3.37
N LYS A 50 -16.02 1.51 -4.52
CA LYS A 50 -16.86 2.51 -5.18
C LYS A 50 -18.01 2.92 -4.26
N SER A 51 -18.48 4.16 -4.36
CA SER A 51 -19.75 4.52 -3.72
C SER A 51 -20.92 3.90 -4.48
N THR A 52 -21.99 3.61 -3.74
CA THR A 52 -23.28 3.18 -4.29
C THR A 52 -24.36 4.26 -4.19
N ASP A 53 -24.10 5.37 -3.49
CA ASP A 53 -25.04 6.48 -3.40
C ASP A 53 -24.80 7.56 -4.48
N ALA A 54 -25.85 8.32 -4.80
CA ALA A 54 -25.77 9.39 -5.78
C ALA A 54 -24.85 10.55 -5.34
N ALA A 55 -24.67 10.72 -4.02
CA ALA A 55 -23.77 11.72 -3.45
C ALA A 55 -22.28 11.32 -3.55
N GLN A 56 -22.00 10.08 -3.95
CA GLN A 56 -20.66 9.49 -4.03
C GLN A 56 -19.87 9.53 -2.69
N THR A 57 -20.54 9.28 -1.57
CA THR A 57 -19.97 9.46 -0.22
C THR A 57 -19.69 8.18 0.56
N ASN A 58 -20.22 7.03 0.12
CA ASN A 58 -20.09 5.78 0.87
C ASN A 58 -19.03 4.84 0.28
N ASN A 59 -18.69 3.80 1.04
CA ASN A 59 -17.67 2.82 0.68
C ASN A 59 -18.28 1.41 0.49
N ASN A 60 -19.46 1.31 -0.13
CA ASN A 60 -20.27 0.07 -0.11
C ASN A 60 -20.29 -0.72 -1.42
N GLY A 61 -19.63 -0.23 -2.47
CA GLY A 61 -19.68 -0.81 -3.81
C GLY A 61 -18.56 -1.82 -4.11
N ALA A 62 -18.26 -1.93 -5.40
CA ALA A 62 -17.20 -2.80 -5.89
C ALA A 62 -15.83 -2.42 -5.30
N LEU A 63 -15.05 -3.42 -4.92
CA LEU A 63 -13.70 -3.24 -4.40
C LEU A 63 -12.78 -2.64 -5.47
N ILE A 64 -12.14 -1.53 -5.15
CA ILE A 64 -11.16 -0.83 -5.98
C ILE A 64 -9.74 -1.24 -5.56
N ALA A 65 -9.47 -1.21 -4.25
CA ALA A 65 -8.15 -1.50 -3.72
C ALA A 65 -8.20 -1.96 -2.25
N GLN A 66 -7.19 -2.75 -1.87
CA GLN A 66 -6.84 -3.01 -0.47
C GLN A 66 -5.49 -2.38 -0.21
N ILE A 67 -5.43 -1.44 0.72
CA ILE A 67 -4.23 -0.66 1.01
C ILE A 67 -3.94 -0.75 2.50
N SER A 68 -2.72 -1.18 2.83
CA SER A 68 -2.28 -1.18 4.21
C SER A 68 -1.92 0.23 4.67
N LYS A 69 -2.18 0.54 5.95
CA LYS A 69 -1.82 1.83 6.55
C LYS A 69 -0.33 2.09 6.43
N ASN A 70 0.52 1.06 6.63
CA ASN A 70 1.96 1.21 6.49
C ASN A 70 2.37 1.59 5.07
N LYS A 71 1.77 0.98 4.03
CA LYS A 71 2.03 1.36 2.63
C LYS A 71 1.66 2.82 2.39
N ALA A 72 0.46 3.23 2.80
CA ALA A 72 0.00 4.60 2.64
C ALA A 72 0.92 5.61 3.35
N MET A 73 1.35 5.30 4.57
CA MET A 73 2.27 6.15 5.32
C MET A 73 3.69 6.17 4.75
N ALA A 74 4.18 5.06 4.19
CA ALA A 74 5.46 5.04 3.48
C ALA A 74 5.40 5.95 2.24
N SER A 75 4.30 5.92 1.49
CA SER A 75 4.09 6.83 0.36
C SER A 75 4.00 8.29 0.79
N ALA A 76 3.29 8.60 1.87
CA ALA A 76 3.19 9.96 2.42
C ALA A 76 4.57 10.52 2.85
N LYS A 77 5.35 9.72 3.60
CA LYS A 77 6.70 10.11 4.03
C LYS A 77 7.65 10.32 2.84
N TRP A 78 7.57 9.44 1.83
CA TRP A 78 8.35 9.59 0.60
C TRP A 78 7.97 10.84 -0.20
N ALA A 79 6.68 11.18 -0.21
CA ALA A 79 6.16 12.37 -0.88
C ALA A 79 6.61 13.67 -0.20
N GLY A 80 6.74 13.66 1.13
CA GLY A 80 7.07 14.85 1.92
C GLY A 80 5.88 15.80 2.03
N TYR A 81 6.14 17.09 2.19
CA TYR A 81 5.16 18.16 2.08
C TYR A 81 5.71 19.21 1.12
N GLY A 82 4.86 19.77 0.26
CA GLY A 82 5.27 20.76 -0.73
C GLY A 82 5.04 20.33 -2.17
N LYS A 83 4.90 21.33 -3.05
CA LYS A 83 4.58 21.13 -4.45
C LYS A 83 5.82 20.62 -5.21
N THR A 84 5.64 19.54 -5.95
CA THR A 84 6.67 18.96 -6.84
C THR A 84 6.28 19.15 -8.31
N ALA A 85 7.12 18.66 -9.23
CA ALA A 85 6.89 18.71 -10.67
C ALA A 85 5.57 18.01 -11.11
N SER A 86 5.17 16.95 -10.41
CA SER A 86 3.93 16.21 -10.72
C SER A 86 2.67 16.95 -10.28
N GLY A 87 2.84 17.95 -9.41
CA GLY A 87 1.75 18.60 -8.68
C GLY A 87 1.33 17.88 -7.39
N TYR A 88 2.03 16.81 -6.97
CA TYR A 88 1.78 16.08 -5.73
C TYR A 88 3.06 15.92 -4.86
N PRO A 89 2.99 15.95 -3.53
CA PRO A 89 1.77 16.12 -2.74
C PRO A 89 1.23 17.53 -2.86
N LYS A 90 -0.08 17.67 -2.63
CA LYS A 90 -0.75 18.97 -2.65
C LYS A 90 -1.60 19.12 -1.40
N ARG A 91 -1.76 20.37 -0.97
CA ARG A 91 -2.63 20.71 0.15
C ARG A 91 -4.07 20.35 -0.19
N PHE A 92 -4.73 19.69 0.76
CA PHE A 92 -6.12 19.29 0.72
C PHE A 92 -6.89 20.11 1.75
N TYR A 93 -7.68 21.06 1.26
CA TYR A 93 -8.39 22.01 2.12
C TYR A 93 -9.61 21.41 2.85
N ASN A 94 -9.99 20.17 2.51
CA ASN A 94 -11.13 19.46 3.10
C ASN A 94 -12.44 20.25 3.11
N ASN A 95 -12.71 21.04 2.06
CA ASN A 95 -13.98 21.76 1.89
C ASN A 95 -15.20 20.81 1.93
N GLU A 96 -14.93 19.54 1.63
CA GLU A 96 -15.89 18.46 1.44
C GLU A 96 -16.23 17.74 2.74
N ARG A 97 -15.63 18.19 3.85
CA ARG A 97 -15.90 17.71 5.20
C ARG A 97 -15.72 16.19 5.34
N LEU A 98 -14.63 15.66 4.77
CA LEU A 98 -14.18 14.33 5.15
C LEU A 98 -14.00 14.29 6.67
N ASN A 99 -14.61 13.29 7.29
CA ASN A 99 -14.55 13.07 8.72
C ASN A 99 -13.23 12.42 9.12
N PHE A 100 -12.15 13.21 9.10
CA PHE A 100 -10.86 12.74 9.59
C PHE A 100 -10.87 12.58 11.11
N ALA A 101 -10.16 11.57 11.60
CA ALA A 101 -9.90 11.42 13.04
C ALA A 101 -8.88 12.47 13.51
N LYS A 102 -8.78 12.65 14.84
CA LYS A 102 -7.69 13.42 15.44
C LYS A 102 -6.33 12.77 15.11
N PRO A 103 -5.27 13.56 14.88
CA PRO A 103 -5.20 15.02 15.03
C PRO A 103 -5.66 15.80 13.79
N CYS A 104 -5.95 15.14 12.67
CA CYS A 104 -6.19 15.79 11.38
C CYS A 104 -7.46 16.64 11.28
N ASN A 105 -8.40 16.51 12.21
CA ASN A 105 -9.58 17.38 12.31
C ASN A 105 -9.39 18.57 13.27
N MET A 106 -8.20 18.74 13.86
CA MET A 106 -7.89 19.84 14.75
C MET A 106 -7.49 21.10 13.96
N LYS A 107 -7.77 22.28 14.53
CA LYS A 107 -7.32 23.56 13.93
C LYS A 107 -5.80 23.61 13.84
N GLY A 108 -5.27 24.21 12.77
CA GLY A 108 -3.83 24.34 12.55
C GLY A 108 -3.16 23.10 11.92
N HIS A 109 -3.93 22.08 11.54
CA HIS A 109 -3.43 20.94 10.77
C HIS A 109 -3.70 21.16 9.29
N ASP A 110 -2.63 21.27 8.52
CA ASP A 110 -2.66 21.34 7.06
C ASP A 110 -2.62 19.92 6.51
N ILE A 111 -3.72 19.52 5.88
CA ILE A 111 -3.83 18.20 5.28
C ILE A 111 -3.26 18.23 3.87
N TYR A 112 -2.57 17.17 3.49
CA TYR A 112 -2.01 16.93 2.18
C TYR A 112 -2.60 15.64 1.63
N GLU A 113 -2.74 15.59 0.30
CA GLU A 113 -3.09 14.36 -0.41
C GLU A 113 -1.97 13.93 -1.36
N PHE A 114 -1.72 12.62 -1.38
CA PHE A 114 -0.75 12.00 -2.27
C PHE A 114 -1.32 10.72 -2.94
N PRO A 115 -1.08 10.47 -4.24
CA PRO A 115 -1.59 9.30 -4.93
C PRO A 115 -0.94 7.99 -4.46
N ILE A 116 -1.76 6.93 -4.38
CA ILE A 116 -1.27 5.56 -4.18
C ILE A 116 -1.59 4.76 -5.44
N ILE A 117 -0.55 4.21 -6.06
CA ILE A 117 -0.72 3.40 -7.27
C ILE A 117 -1.11 1.97 -6.90
N ILE A 118 -2.30 1.57 -7.32
CA ILE A 118 -2.88 0.26 -7.05
C ILE A 118 -2.06 -0.81 -7.76
N GLY A 119 -1.81 -1.94 -7.09
CA GLY A 119 -1.06 -3.07 -7.65
C GLY A 119 0.44 -2.86 -7.81
N GLN A 120 0.95 -1.63 -7.61
CA GLN A 120 2.39 -1.34 -7.72
C GLN A 120 3.08 -1.29 -6.35
N LYS A 121 4.34 -1.73 -6.33
CA LYS A 121 5.23 -1.63 -5.17
C LYS A 121 5.86 -0.24 -5.03
N THR A 122 6.00 0.47 -6.15
CA THR A 122 6.61 1.80 -6.22
C THR A 122 5.64 2.91 -5.85
N ASN A 123 6.17 4.01 -5.32
CA ASN A 123 5.41 5.23 -5.09
C ASN A 123 5.08 5.94 -6.40
N PHE A 124 4.03 6.77 -6.41
CA PHE A 124 3.72 7.64 -7.55
C PHE A 124 4.91 8.59 -7.82
N PRO A 125 5.35 8.79 -9.08
CA PRO A 125 6.57 9.55 -9.37
C PRO A 125 6.35 11.06 -9.19
N LYS A 126 6.51 11.57 -7.97
CA LYS A 126 6.32 13.00 -7.62
C LYS A 126 7.17 13.97 -8.45
N ASP A 127 8.35 13.57 -8.87
CA ASP A 127 9.27 14.42 -9.62
C ASP A 127 9.06 14.36 -11.15
N SER A 128 8.10 13.56 -11.63
CA SER A 128 7.68 13.57 -13.03
C SER A 128 6.91 14.84 -13.38
N LYS A 129 6.94 15.27 -14.64
CA LYS A 129 6.14 16.43 -15.09
C LYS A 129 4.65 16.16 -14.87
N LYS A 130 3.90 17.16 -14.41
CA LYS A 130 2.44 17.10 -14.27
C LYS A 130 1.78 16.53 -15.54
N GLY A 131 0.96 15.50 -15.36
CA GLY A 131 0.25 14.81 -16.45
C GLY A 131 1.03 13.66 -17.09
N ALA A 132 2.33 13.48 -16.80
CA ALA A 132 3.12 12.37 -17.34
C ALA A 132 2.75 11.01 -16.72
N ALA A 133 2.25 11.00 -15.49
CA ALA A 133 1.80 9.80 -14.79
C ALA A 133 0.35 9.95 -14.34
N ASN A 134 -0.45 8.90 -14.54
CA ASN A 134 -1.82 8.83 -14.04
C ASN A 134 -1.78 8.60 -12.52
N PRO A 135 -2.34 9.49 -11.68
CA PRO A 135 -2.34 9.31 -10.23
C PRO A 135 -3.28 8.19 -9.77
N GLY A 136 -4.16 7.69 -10.62
CA GLY A 136 -5.23 6.76 -10.23
C GLY A 136 -6.18 7.38 -9.19
N PRO A 137 -7.15 6.62 -8.67
CA PRO A 137 -8.22 7.20 -7.86
C PRO A 137 -7.90 7.24 -6.36
N VAL A 138 -6.96 6.43 -5.86
CA VAL A 138 -6.69 6.29 -4.43
C VAL A 138 -5.71 7.35 -3.93
N ARG A 139 -6.00 7.94 -2.78
CA ARG A 139 -5.18 8.97 -2.11
C ARG A 139 -4.91 8.57 -0.67
N VAL A 140 -3.70 8.84 -0.19
CA VAL A 140 -3.44 8.96 1.24
C VAL A 140 -3.61 10.42 1.65
N TYR A 141 -4.26 10.63 2.78
CA TYR A 141 -4.40 11.92 3.45
C TYR A 141 -3.55 11.92 4.72
N TYR A 142 -2.72 12.93 4.89
CA TYR A 142 -1.82 13.09 6.03
C TYR A 142 -1.61 14.56 6.34
N ASP A 143 -1.27 14.90 7.58
CA ASP A 143 -1.00 16.29 7.95
C ASP A 143 0.47 16.68 7.73
N GLN A 144 0.81 17.95 7.98
CA GLN A 144 2.18 18.47 7.86
C GLN A 144 3.19 17.79 8.80
N HIS A 145 2.74 17.07 9.82
CA HIS A 145 3.56 16.31 10.76
C HIS A 145 3.63 14.82 10.39
N PHE A 146 3.10 14.43 9.22
CA PHE A 146 2.97 13.05 8.77
C PHE A 146 2.13 12.18 9.72
N ASN A 147 1.12 12.76 10.37
CA ASN A 147 0.06 11.98 11.00
C ASN A 147 -0.87 11.43 9.92
N PHE A 148 -1.25 10.16 10.05
CA PHE A 148 -2.19 9.51 9.15
C PHE A 148 -3.61 10.04 9.38
N CYS A 149 -4.24 10.58 8.33
CA CYS A 149 -5.62 11.07 8.40
C CYS A 149 -6.62 10.08 7.79
N GLY A 150 -6.21 9.36 6.75
CA GLY A 150 -7.03 8.36 6.10
C GLY A 150 -6.52 7.96 4.72
N ILE A 151 -7.18 6.96 4.14
CA ILE A 151 -7.08 6.65 2.72
C ILE A 151 -8.46 6.92 2.14
N GLY A 152 -8.52 7.57 0.99
CA GLY A 152 -9.77 7.82 0.30
C GLY A 152 -9.65 7.56 -1.18
N VAL A 153 -10.78 7.60 -1.86
CA VAL A 153 -10.89 7.33 -3.28
C VAL A 153 -11.67 8.44 -3.97
N LYS A 154 -11.18 8.84 -5.14
CA LYS A 154 -11.91 9.71 -6.06
C LYS A 154 -12.98 8.88 -6.77
N PRO A 155 -14.24 9.36 -6.83
CA PRO A 155 -15.35 8.53 -7.27
C PRO A 155 -15.42 8.37 -8.80
N ASN A 156 -14.85 9.31 -9.55
CA ASN A 156 -14.89 9.31 -11.00
C ASN A 156 -13.62 8.70 -11.60
N ASP A 157 -13.75 8.03 -12.75
CA ASP A 157 -12.64 7.33 -13.42
C ASP A 157 -11.55 8.28 -13.96
N ASP A 158 -11.88 9.57 -14.14
CA ASP A 158 -10.93 10.64 -14.48
C ASP A 158 -10.18 11.21 -13.26
N ASN A 159 -10.37 10.60 -12.08
CA ASN A 159 -9.83 11.03 -10.79
C ASN A 159 -10.36 12.39 -10.29
N SER A 160 -11.51 12.83 -10.81
CA SER A 160 -12.23 14.01 -10.34
C SER A 160 -13.24 13.67 -9.23
N GLY A 161 -14.00 14.67 -8.80
CA GLY A 161 -15.03 14.53 -7.77
C GLY A 161 -14.51 14.67 -6.34
N HIS A 162 -15.48 14.72 -5.44
CA HIS A 162 -15.23 14.77 -4.01
C HIS A 162 -14.87 13.37 -3.51
N PRO A 163 -13.74 13.20 -2.83
CA PRO A 163 -13.33 11.88 -2.37
C PRO A 163 -14.24 11.41 -1.24
N HIS A 164 -14.30 10.09 -1.03
CA HIS A 164 -14.80 9.49 0.21
C HIS A 164 -13.73 8.62 0.86
N LEU A 165 -13.86 8.36 2.17
CA LEU A 165 -12.88 7.58 2.93
C LEU A 165 -13.12 6.07 2.75
N CYS A 166 -12.02 5.33 2.67
CA CYS A 166 -12.01 3.88 2.73
C CYS A 166 -12.21 3.40 4.18
N THR A 167 -12.71 2.18 4.36
CA THR A 167 -13.00 1.58 5.68
C THR A 167 -12.07 0.42 5.99
N THR A 168 -11.97 0.00 7.25
CA THR A 168 -11.13 -1.13 7.68
C THR A 168 -11.88 -2.47 7.72
N SER A 169 -13.16 -2.45 7.34
CA SER A 169 -14.09 -3.58 7.29
C SER A 169 -14.99 -3.44 6.08
#